data_AF-A0A1A9VCJ6-F1
#
_entry.id   AF-A0A1A9VCJ6-F1
#
_cell.length_a   1.000
_cell.length_b   1.000
_cell.length_c   1.000
_cell.angle_alpha   90.00
_cell.angle_beta   90.00
_cell.angle_gamma   90.00
#
_symmetry.space_group_name_H-M   'P 1'
#
loop_
_entity.id
_entity.type
_entity.pdbx_description
1 polymer ?
#
loop_
_entity_poly.entity_id
_entity_poly.type
_entity_poly.pdbx_seq_one_letter_code
_entity_poly.pdbx_strand_id
1 'polypeptide(L)'
;WKNTGAGKSSARIGDGPILTLEKVERQQAGIYQCTADNGVGDPVSVDIRLDVLYPPDIQVEKSWIHSGEGFEAKLVCIVYADPVATVC
;
A
#
# COMPACT_ATOMS: atom_id res chain seq x y z
N TRP A 1 9.03 -4.24 16.12
CA TRP A 1 8.55 -4.01 14.73
C TRP A 1 7.93 -2.64 14.57
N LYS A 2 8.17 -1.99 13.43
CA LYS A 2 7.56 -0.70 13.04
C LYS A 2 7.13 -0.77 11.57
N ASN A 3 6.06 -0.08 11.19
CA ASN A 3 5.73 0.16 9.78
C ASN A 3 6.31 1.53 9.40
N THR A 4 7.28 1.53 8.49
CA THR A 4 7.99 2.72 8.00
C THR A 4 7.59 3.06 6.57
N GLY A 5 6.49 2.48 6.06
CA GLY A 5 5.92 2.81 4.76
C GLY A 5 5.51 4.29 4.63
N ALA A 6 5.49 4.80 3.40
CA ALA A 6 5.17 6.19 3.11
C ALA A 6 3.79 6.59 3.68
N GLY A 7 3.78 7.60 4.57
CA GLY A 7 2.56 8.10 5.22
C GLY A 7 2.11 7.30 6.45
N LYS A 8 2.88 6.32 6.93
CA LYS A 8 2.60 5.58 8.16
C LYS A 8 3.37 6.16 9.35
N SER A 9 2.79 6.05 10.54
CA SER A 9 3.45 6.40 11.80
C SER A 9 4.51 5.34 12.12
N SER A 10 5.73 5.77 12.47
CA SER A 10 6.84 4.91 12.96
C SER A 10 6.57 4.32 14.36
N ALA A 11 5.31 4.17 14.74
CA ALA A 11 4.88 3.54 15.97
C ALA A 11 5.29 2.06 16.00
N ARG A 12 5.50 1.56 17.20
CA ARG A 12 5.75 0.13 17.44
C ARG A 12 4.45 -0.63 17.19
N ILE A 13 4.47 -1.57 16.26
CA ILE A 13 3.29 -2.35 15.84
C ILE A 13 3.30 -3.80 16.35
N GLY A 14 4.41 -4.24 16.95
CA GLY A 14 4.56 -5.60 17.42
C GLY A 14 5.93 -5.88 18.03
N ASP A 15 5.99 -7.00 18.76
CA ASP A 15 7.10 -7.42 19.61
C ASP A 15 7.51 -8.87 19.38
N GLY A 16 8.77 -9.17 19.71
CA GLY A 16 9.33 -10.50 19.53
C GLY A 16 9.83 -10.79 18.11
N PRO A 17 10.25 -12.04 17.85
CA PRO A 17 10.91 -12.43 16.60
C PRO A 17 9.95 -12.57 15.41
N ILE A 18 8.63 -12.65 15.66
CA ILE A 18 7.61 -12.87 14.63
C ILE A 18 6.59 -11.74 14.68
N LEU A 19 6.30 -11.14 13.53
CA LEU A 19 5.20 -10.20 13.34
C LEU A 19 4.08 -10.89 12.55
N THR A 20 2.89 -10.99 13.15
CA THR A 20 1.70 -11.53 12.48
C THR A 20 0.82 -10.38 12.03
N LEU A 21 0.48 -10.36 10.73
CA LEU A 21 -0.50 -9.42 10.16
C LEU A 21 -1.71 -10.22 9.69
N GLU A 22 -2.86 -9.99 10.32
CA GLU A 22 -4.11 -10.64 9.92
C GLU A 22 -4.89 -9.77 8.94
N LYS A 23 -5.61 -10.41 8.00
CA LYS A 23 -6.47 -9.75 7.01
C LYS A 23 -5.76 -8.59 6.29
N VAL A 24 -4.63 -8.91 5.66
CA VAL A 24 -3.77 -7.92 5.01
C VAL A 24 -4.50 -7.25 3.85
N GLU A 25 -4.54 -5.91 3.87
CA GLU A 25 -5.10 -5.05 2.83
C GLU A 25 -4.00 -4.31 2.06
N ARG A 26 -4.32 -3.80 0.86
CA ARG A 26 -3.36 -3.10 -0.01
C ARG A 26 -2.68 -1.90 0.66
N GLN A 27 -3.35 -1.25 1.61
CA GLN A 27 -2.85 -0.10 2.37
C GLN A 27 -1.79 -0.49 3.41
N GLN A 28 -1.55 -1.79 3.63
CA GLN A 28 -0.49 -2.31 4.49
C GLN A 28 0.78 -2.66 3.71
N ALA A 29 0.77 -2.60 2.37
CA ALA A 29 1.99 -2.67 1.58
C ALA A 29 2.96 -1.55 2.00
N GLY A 30 4.25 -1.85 2.01
CA GLY A 30 5.27 -0.89 2.43
C GLY A 30 6.50 -1.52 3.06
N ILE A 31 7.26 -0.70 3.77
CA ILE A 31 8.50 -1.12 4.45
C ILE A 31 8.19 -1.31 5.93
N TYR A 32 8.69 -2.42 6.46
CA TYR A 32 8.60 -2.80 7.86
C TYR A 32 10.01 -2.90 8.43
N GLN A 33 10.23 -2.33 9.60
CA GLN A 33 11.52 -2.38 10.26
C GLN A 33 11.45 -3.27 11.50
N CYS A 34 12.35 -4.25 11.56
CA CYS A 34 12.60 -5.05 12.75
C CYS A 34 13.85 -4.51 13.44
N THR A 35 13.77 -4.24 14.74
CA THR A 35 14.90 -3.79 15.56
C THR A 35 15.13 -4.81 16.66
N ALA A 36 16.36 -5.33 16.75
CA ALA A 36 16.82 -6.20 17.81
C ALA A 36 17.78 -5.43 18.71
N ASP A 37 17.53 -5.49 20.02
CA ASP A 37 18.28 -4.77 21.04
C ASP A 37 18.53 -5.71 22.21
N ASN A 38 19.80 -5.89 22.58
CA ASN A 38 20.24 -6.69 23.73
C ASN A 38 20.69 -5.81 24.91
N GLY A 39 20.54 -4.48 24.81
CA GLY A 39 20.96 -3.48 25.80
C GLY A 39 22.46 -3.19 25.80
N VAL A 40 23.23 -3.72 24.86
CA VAL A 40 24.68 -3.52 24.77
C VAL A 40 25.06 -2.97 23.40
N GLY A 41 25.46 -1.70 23.37
CA GLY A 41 25.79 -0.99 22.13
C GLY A 41 24.55 -0.50 21.38
N ASP A 42 24.73 -0.21 20.10
CA ASP A 42 23.64 0.29 19.25
C ASP A 42 22.73 -0.87 18.77
N PRO A 43 21.40 -0.71 18.82
CA PRO A 43 20.46 -1.71 18.31
C PRO A 43 20.64 -1.97 16.81
N VAL A 44 20.42 -3.21 16.39
CA VAL A 44 20.48 -3.59 14.97
C VAL A 44 19.08 -3.53 14.37
N SER A 45 18.93 -2.88 13.22
CA SER A 45 17.65 -2.81 12.49
C SER A 45 17.76 -3.35 11.08
N VAL A 46 16.70 -4.01 10.60
CA VAL A 46 16.57 -4.54 9.24
C VAL A 46 15.24 -4.09 8.65
N ASP A 47 15.29 -3.61 7.41
CA ASP A 47 14.12 -3.21 6.64
C ASP A 47 13.65 -4.37 5.75
N ILE A 48 12.34 -4.62 5.76
CA ILE A 48 11.66 -5.69 5.04
C ILE A 48 10.55 -5.06 4.22
N ARG A 49 10.52 -5.34 2.91
CA ARG A 49 9.45 -4.88 2.03
C ARG A 49 8.33 -5.90 1.98
N LEU A 50 7.10 -5.45 2.23
CA LEU A 50 5.88 -6.22 2.07
C LEU A 50 5.14 -5.71 0.82
N ASP A 51 5.12 -6.54 -0.22
CA ASP A 51 4.27 -6.33 -1.40
C ASP A 51 2.95 -7.10 -1.19
N VAL A 52 1.82 -6.40 -1.33
CA VAL A 52 0.48 -6.98 -1.19
C VAL A 52 -0.14 -6.99 -2.58
N LEU A 53 -0.27 -8.17 -3.17
CA LEU A 53 -0.84 -8.36 -4.50
C LEU A 53 -2.37 -8.39 -4.43
N TYR A 54 -3.02 -7.74 -5.38
CA TYR A 54 -4.47 -7.65 -5.44
C TYR A 54 -4.97 -7.51 -6.88
N PRO A 55 -6.15 -8.07 -7.22
CA PRO A 55 -6.72 -7.94 -8.55
C PRO A 55 -7.10 -6.47 -8.85
N PRO A 56 -7.28 -6.12 -10.13
CA PRO A 56 -7.70 -4.78 -10.52
C PRO A 56 -8.99 -4.33 -9.81
N ASP A 57 -8.91 -3.21 -9.09
CA ASP A 57 -10.00 -2.50 -8.41
C ASP A 57 -10.32 -1.24 -9.21
N ILE A 58 -11.56 -1.16 -9.74
CA ILE A 58 -11.99 -0.11 -10.66
C ILE A 58 -12.77 0.96 -9.89
N GLN A 59 -12.28 2.20 -9.95
CA GLN A 59 -12.98 3.37 -9.44
C GLN A 59 -13.42 4.28 -10.59
N VAL A 60 -14.73 4.47 -10.70
CA VAL A 60 -15.36 5.34 -11.70
C VAL A 60 -15.77 6.64 -11.01
N GLU A 61 -15.18 7.77 -11.41
CA GLU A 61 -15.50 9.08 -10.83
C GLU A 61 -16.92 9.54 -11.21
N LYS A 62 -17.31 9.34 -12.47
CA LYS A 62 -18.63 9.68 -13.00
C LYS A 62 -19.11 8.60 -13.96
N SER A 63 -20.24 7.98 -13.64
CA SER A 63 -20.88 6.98 -14.48
C SER A 63 -21.57 7.57 -15.71
N TRP A 64 -21.83 8.88 -15.70
CA TRP A 64 -22.42 9.60 -16.82
C TRP A 64 -21.90 11.04 -16.86
N ILE A 65 -21.80 11.60 -18.06
CA ILE A 65 -21.47 13.01 -18.30
C ILE A 65 -22.42 13.60 -19.33
N HIS A 66 -22.81 14.86 -19.16
CA HIS A 66 -23.51 15.62 -20.19
C HIS A 66 -22.47 16.27 -21.11
N SER A 67 -22.60 16.05 -22.41
CA SER A 67 -21.85 16.78 -23.44
C SER A 67 -22.81 17.32 -24.50
N GLY A 68 -22.34 18.28 -25.30
CA GLY A 68 -23.07 18.88 -26.40
C GLY A 68 -22.38 18.63 -27.74
N GLU A 69 -23.09 18.86 -28.84
CA GLU A 69 -22.52 18.76 -30.18
C GLU A 69 -21.32 19.72 -30.33
N GLY A 70 -20.18 19.20 -30.80
CA GLY A 70 -18.92 19.95 -30.91
C GLY A 70 -18.05 20.00 -29.64
N PHE A 71 -18.50 19.41 -28.51
CA PHE A 71 -17.74 19.37 -27.26
C PHE A 71 -17.14 17.99 -26.96
N GLU A 72 -15.90 17.97 -26.48
CA GLU A 72 -15.21 16.74 -26.07
C GLU A 72 -15.74 16.23 -24.72
N ALA A 73 -16.05 14.94 -24.68
CA ALA A 73 -16.54 14.24 -23.50
C ALA A 73 -15.43 13.31 -22.95
N LYS A 74 -14.91 13.59 -21.74
CA LYS A 74 -13.87 12.77 -21.11
C LYS A 74 -14.44 11.83 -20.06
N LEU A 75 -14.35 10.53 -20.32
CA LEU A 75 -14.65 9.49 -19.34
C LEU A 75 -13.34 9.05 -18.67
N VAL A 76 -13.32 9.00 -17.34
CA VAL A 76 -12.15 8.62 -16.56
C VAL A 76 -12.46 7.38 -15.73
N CYS A 77 -11.58 6.38 -15.85
CA CYS A 77 -11.59 5.16 -15.07
C CYS A 77 -10.24 5.03 -14.39
N ILE A 78 -10.23 4.95 -13.06
CA ILE A 78 -9.01 4.76 -12.28
C ILE A 78 -8.95 3.28 -11.89
N VAL A 79 -7.87 2.60 -12.28
CA VAL A 79 -7.66 1.18 -12.02
C VAL A 79 -6.47 1.03 -11.08
N TYR A 80 -6.70 0.43 -9.91
CA TYR A 80 -5.64 0.08 -8.96
C TYR A 80 -5.37 -1.42 -9.06
N ALA A 81 -4.12 -1.82 -9.27
CA ALA A 81 -3.74 -3.24 -9.35
C ALA A 81 -2.26 -3.41 -8.98
N ASP A 82 -1.94 -4.55 -8.36
CA ASP A 82 -0.57 -5.02 -8.20
C ASP A 82 -0.48 -6.53 -8.50
N PRO A 83 0.21 -6.94 -9.58
CA PRO A 83 0.98 -6.10 -10.52
C PRO A 83 0.09 -5.19 -11.38
N VAL A 84 0.69 -4.19 -12.03
CA VAL A 84 -0.02 -3.23 -12.88
C VAL A 84 -0.87 -3.97 -13.92
N ALA A 85 -2.16 -3.67 -13.94
CA ALA A 85 -3.11 -4.29 -14.87
C ALA A 85 -2.77 -3.92 -16.32
N THR A 86 -2.92 -4.88 -17.24
CA THR A 86 -2.95 -4.58 -18.68
C THR A 86 -4.37 -4.14 -19.04
N VAL A 87 -4.53 -2.88 -19.44
CA VAL A 87 -5.79 -2.37 -19.99
C VAL A 87 -5.76 -2.63 -21.50
N CYS A 88 -6.62 -3.53 -21.98
CA CYS A 88 -6.76 -3.87 -23.40
C CYS A 88 -7.71 -2.92 -24.13
#